data_AF-A0A2T9KAH7-F1
#
_entry.id   AF-A0A2T9KAH7-F1
#
_cell.length_a   1.000
_cell.length_b   1.000
_cell.length_c   1.000
_cell.angle_alpha   90.00
_cell.angle_beta   90.00
_cell.angle_gamma   90.00
#
_symmetry.space_group_name_H-M   'P 1'
#
loop_
_entity.id
_entity.type
_entity.pdbx_description
1 polymer ?
#
loop_
_entity_poly.entity_id
_entity_poly.type
_entity_poly.pdbx_seq_one_letter_code
_entity_poly.pdbx_strand_id
1 'polypeptide(L)' 'MPYDLTADHGPETAVAEFEAGPLRYRAEVRVTPAGILAVGALLSGVLLSTAVIIRASRAAAGRR' A
#
# COMPACT_ATOMS: atom_id res chain seq x y z
N MET A 1 -21.75 5.40 23.00
CA MET A 1 -20.32 5.77 22.92
C MET A 1 -20.20 6.98 21.98
N PRO A 2 -19.86 8.18 22.48
CA PRO A 2 -19.60 9.32 21.60
C PRO A 2 -18.24 9.10 20.93
N TYR A 3 -18.20 9.18 19.61
CA TYR A 3 -16.96 9.18 18.85
C TYR A 3 -16.28 10.54 19.02
N ASP A 4 -15.04 10.52 19.49
CA ASP A 4 -14.25 11.73 19.66
C ASP A 4 -13.74 12.20 18.29
N LEU A 5 -14.31 13.29 17.79
CA LEU A 5 -13.95 13.95 16.53
C LEU A 5 -12.68 14.81 16.66
N THR A 6 -12.02 14.81 17.82
CA THR A 6 -10.75 15.52 18.06
C THR A 6 -9.52 14.65 17.80
N ALA A 7 -9.67 13.53 17.08
CA ALA A 7 -8.55 12.72 16.62
C ALA A 7 -7.61 13.60 15.78
N ASP A 8 -6.55 14.07 16.44
CA ASP A 8 -5.46 14.80 15.86
C ASP A 8 -4.92 13.98 14.69
N HIS A 9 -5.19 14.43 13.46
CA HIS A 9 -4.57 13.88 12.25
C HIS A 9 -3.11 14.34 12.13
N GLY A 10 -2.39 14.33 13.25
CA GLY A 10 -0.95 14.43 13.28
C GLY A 10 -0.33 13.24 12.52
N PRO A 11 0.86 13.40 11.95
CA PRO A 11 1.53 12.33 11.21
C PRO A 11 1.67 11.08 12.08
N GLU A 12 0.83 10.08 11.80
CA GLU A 12 0.78 8.81 12.52
C GLU A 12 2.11 8.09 12.28
N THR A 13 2.99 8.17 13.28
CA THR A 13 4.31 7.57 13.24
C THR A 13 4.18 6.18 13.82
N ALA A 14 4.06 5.19 12.94
CA ALA A 14 4.02 3.79 13.33
C ALA A 14 5.46 3.34 13.64
N VAL A 15 5.73 3.00 14.90
CA VAL A 15 6.99 2.39 15.29
C VAL A 15 6.89 0.91 14.97
N ALA A 16 7.64 0.45 13.98
CA ALA A 16 7.73 -0.96 13.63
C ALA A 16 8.96 -1.56 14.33
N GLU A 17 8.72 -2.27 15.44
CA GLU A 17 9.75 -3.06 16.11
C GLU A 17 9.76 -4.47 15.52
N PHE A 18 10.87 -4.83 14.89
CA PHE A 18 11.09 -6.16 14.34
C PHE A 18 12.14 -6.88 15.19
N GLU A 19 11.79 -8.04 15.72
CA GLU A 19 12.70 -8.87 16.51
C GLU A 19 13.10 -10.09 15.66
N ALA A 20 14.37 -10.16 15.28
CA ALA A 20 14.92 -11.23 14.45
C ALA A 20 16.04 -11.94 15.22
N GLY A 21 15.66 -12.98 15.98
CA GLY A 21 16.59 -13.67 16.88
C GLY A 21 17.09 -12.75 18.00
N PRO A 22 18.40 -12.70 18.31
CA PRO A 22 18.93 -11.83 19.36
C PRO A 22 19.03 -10.35 18.97
N LEU A 23 18.71 -9.97 17.73
CA LEU A 23 18.74 -8.58 17.29
C LEU A 23 17.35 -7.95 17.28
N ARG A 24 17.23 -6.83 18.00
CA ARG A 24 16.04 -5.98 18.04
C ARG A 24 16.27 -4.79 17.11
N TYR A 25 15.47 -4.71 16.05
CA TYR A 25 15.51 -3.60 15.10
C TYR A 25 14.29 -2.71 15.33
N ARG A 26 14.54 -1.45 15.67
CA ARG A 26 13.50 -0.43 15.80
C ARG A 26 13.52 0.43 14.54
N ALA A 27 12.50 0.29 13.71
CA ALA A 27 12.30 1.13 12.54
C ALA A 27 11.17 2.12 12.82
N GLU A 28 11.48 3.41 12.82
CA GLU A 28 10.46 4.45 12.85
C GLU A 28 9.92 4.65 11.44
N VAL A 29 8.70 4.21 11.19
CA VAL A 29 8.04 4.37 9.89
C VAL A 29 7.07 5.54 10.00
N ARG A 30 7.46 6.67 9.41
CA ARG A 30 6.57 7.83 9.29
C ARG A 30 5.73 7.69 8.03
N VAL A 31 4.43 7.48 8.20
CA VAL A 31 3.51 7.48 7.07
C VAL A 31 3.27 8.92 6.64
N THR A 32 3.56 9.23 5.38
CA THR A 32 3.29 10.56 4.81
C THR A 32 2.12 10.48 3.84
N PRO A 33 1.26 11.51 3.74
CA PRO A 33 0.18 11.54 2.75
C PRO A 33 0.69 11.30 1.31
N ALA A 34 1.85 11.88 0.97
CA ALA A 34 2.50 11.67 -0.31
C ALA A 34 2.92 10.21 -0.54
N GLY A 35 3.44 9.54 0.50
CA GLY A 35 3.80 8.12 0.45
C GLY A 35 2.60 7.22 0.18
N ILE A 36 1.45 7.51 0.80
CA ILE A 36 0.20 6.76 0.54
C ILE A 36 -0.22 6.91 -0.93
N LEU A 37 -0.19 8.13 -1.46
CA LEU A 37 -0.51 8.38 -2.87
C LEU A 37 0.47 7.67 -3.81
N ALA A 38 1.75 7.65 -3.48
CA ALA A 38 2.77 6.95 -4.27
C ALA A 38 2.50 5.44 -4.33
N VAL A 39 2.14 4.81 -3.20
CA VAL A 39 1.78 3.39 -3.15
C VAL A 39 0.51 3.12 -3.96
N GLY A 40 -0.51 3.97 -3.83
CA GLY A 40 -1.75 3.85 -4.62
C GLY A 40 -1.51 3.96 -6.13
N ALA A 41 -0.68 4.91 -6.55
CA ALA A 41 -0.29 5.07 -7.96
C ALA A 41 0.50 3.86 -8.47
N LEU A 42 1.46 3.37 -7.69
CA LEU A 42 2.25 2.19 -8.03
C LEU A 42 1.36 0.96 -8.24
N LEU A 43 0.50 0.65 -7.28
CA LEU A 43 -0.42 -0.47 -7.35
C LEU A 43 -1.39 -0.34 -8.53
N SER A 44 -1.91 0.86 -8.78
CA SER A 44 -2.79 1.11 -9.93
C SER A 44 -2.08 0.85 -11.26
N GLY A 45 -0.81 1.25 -11.40
CA GLY A 45 0.00 0.97 -12.58
C GLY A 45 0.24 -0.53 -12.79
N VAL A 46 0.58 -1.26 -11.73
CA VAL A 46 0.78 -2.73 -11.77
C VAL A 46 -0.52 -3.45 -12.19
N LEU A 47 -1.64 -3.07 -11.58
CA LEU A 47 -2.95 -3.64 -11.91
C LEU A 47 -3.35 -3.32 -13.35
N LEU A 48 -3.13 -2.09 -13.80
CA LEU A 48 -3.43 -1.67 -15.18
C LEU A 48 -2.58 -2.44 -16.20
N SER A 49 -1.29 -2.60 -15.95
CA SER A 49 -0.38 -3.41 -16.78
C SER A 49 -0.91 -4.85 -16.91
N THR A 50 -1.29 -5.45 -15.79
CA THR A 50 -1.83 -6.82 -15.75
C THR A 50 -3.17 -6.91 -16.48
N ALA A 51 -4.05 -5.92 -16.34
CA ALA A 51 -5.34 -5.89 -17.02
C ALA A 51 -5.21 -5.90 -18.55
N VAL A 52 -4.21 -5.20 -19.10
CA VAL A 52 -3.93 -5.21 -20.54
C VAL A 52 -3.54 -6.61 -21.02
N ILE A 53 -2.68 -7.30 -20.27
CA ILE A 53 -2.27 -8.69 -20.58
C ILE A 53 -3.49 -9.61 -20.58
N ILE A 54 -4.32 -9.55 -19.54
CA ILE A 54 -5.54 -10.37 -19.45
C ILE A 54 -6.48 -10.08 -20.63
N ARG A 55 -6.68 -8.80 -20.98
CA ARG A 55 -7.53 -8.42 -22.10
C ARG A 55 -7.01 -8.97 -23.43
N ALA A 56 -5.71 -8.89 -23.68
CA ALA A 56 -5.09 -9.45 -24.87
C ALA A 56 -5.28 -10.97 -24.94
N SER A 57 -5.05 -11.68 -23.82
CA SER A 57 -5.25 -13.13 -23.74
C SER A 57 -6.70 -13.54 -24.01
N ARG A 58 -7.69 -12.81 -23.46
CA ARG A 58 -9.11 -13.07 -23.73
C ARG A 58 -9.48 -12.85 -25.19
N ALA A 59 -8.95 -11.79 -25.81
CA ALA A 59 -9.17 -11.49 -27.22
C ALA A 59 -8.54 -12.54 -28.16
N ALA A 60 -7.43 -13.15 -27.76
CA ALA A 60 -6.81 -14.26 -28.48
C ALA A 60 -7.60 -15.56 -28.32
N ALA A 61 -8.08 -15.85 -27.10
CA ALA A 61 -8.85 -17.06 -26.81
C ALA A 61 -10.20 -17.10 -27.53
N GLY A 62 -10.93 -15.97 -27.61
CA GLY A 62 -12.21 -15.92 -28.33
C GLY A 62 -12.10 -15.95 -29.86
N ARG A 63 -10.89 -15.98 -30.43
CA ARG A 63 -10.64 -16.04 -31.87
C ARG A 63 -10.32 -17.47 -32.36
N ARG A 64 -10.25 -18.45 -31.45
CA ARG A 64 -10.11 -19.88 -31.75
C ARG A 64 -11.45 -20.56 -31.54
#